data_AF-A0A8T5BGM2-F1
#
_entry.id   AF-A0A8T5BGM2-F1
#
_cell.length_a   1.000
_cell.length_b   1.000
_cell.length_c   1.000
_cell.angle_alpha   90.00
_cell.angle_beta   90.00
_cell.angle_gamma   90.00
#
_symmetry.space_group_name_H-M   'P 1'
#
loop_
_entity.id
_entity.type
_entity.pdbx_description
1 polymer ?
#
loop_
_entity_poly.entity_id
_entity_poly.type
_entity_poly.pdbx_seq_one_letter_code
_entity_poly.pdbx_strand_id
1 'polypeptide(L)' 'MKEDSKFNYVERVYNIAGNRDVLIKVKIEKRDELKDLINKIRSMDNILEITSHITLSRYK' A
#
# COMPACT_ATOMS: atom_id res chain seq x y z
N MET A 1 19.98 15.21 11.23
CA MET A 1 18.57 15.40 10.84
C MET A 1 18.17 14.11 10.12
N LYS A 2 17.28 13.30 10.69
CA LYS A 2 16.91 12.00 10.12
C LYS A 2 15.92 12.23 8.99
N GLU A 3 16.32 11.89 7.77
CA GLU A 3 15.45 11.86 6.60
C GLU A 3 14.22 11.01 6.87
N ASP A 4 13.04 11.63 6.76
CA ASP A 4 11.75 10.97 6.73
C ASP A 4 11.76 9.83 5.70
N SER A 5 11.87 8.59 6.16
CA SER A 5 11.58 7.39 5.37
C SER A 5 10.09 7.36 5.00
N LYS A 6 9.70 8.20 4.04
CA LYS A 6 8.36 8.20 3.45
C LYS A 6 8.15 6.84 2.78
N PHE A 7 7.41 5.98 3.48
CA PHE A 7 6.90 4.69 3.03
C PHE A 7 7.95 3.60 2.78
N ASN A 8 8.66 3.17 3.83
CA ASN A 8 9.60 2.05 3.77
C ASN A 8 8.98 0.71 3.28
N TYR A 9 7.64 0.61 3.28
CA TYR A 9 6.88 -0.59 2.89
C TYR A 9 6.36 -0.54 1.44
N VAL A 10 6.41 0.63 0.77
CA VAL A 10 5.89 0.79 -0.59
C VAL A 10 7.01 0.47 -1.56
N GLU A 11 6.87 -0.65 -2.26
CA GLU A 11 7.84 -1.05 -3.28
C GLU A 11 7.65 -0.20 -4.55
N ARG A 12 6.39 -0.05 -4.99
CA ARG A 12 6.03 0.69 -6.21
C ARG A 12 4.62 1.26 -6.13
N VAL A 13 4.40 2.37 -6.84
CA VAL A 13 3.08 2.97 -7.05
C VAL A 13 2.82 3.05 -8.55
N TYR A 14 1.63 2.67 -8.96
CA TYR A 14 1.19 2.69 -10.34
C TYR A 14 -0.10 3.50 -10.47
N ASN A 15 -0.15 4.37 -11.46
CA ASN A 15 -1.42 4.90 -11.94
C ASN A 15 -1.97 3.90 -12.94
N ILE A 16 -3.21 3.48 -12.73
CA ILE A 16 -3.87 2.46 -13.54
C ILE A 16 -5.14 3.05 -14.15
N ALA A 17 -5.51 2.57 -15.34
CA ALA A 17 -6.79 2.85 -15.93
C ALA A 17 -7.82 1.80 -15.47
N GLY A 18 -9.06 2.21 -15.21
CA GLY A 18 -10.16 1.33 -14.82
C GLY A 18 -10.90 1.83 -13.59
N ASN A 19 -11.44 0.90 -12.80
CA ASN A 19 -12.29 1.21 -11.63
C ASN A 19 -11.51 1.78 -10.42
N ARG A 20 -10.20 1.95 -10.54
CA ARG A 20 -9.32 2.48 -9.50
C ARG A 20 -8.27 3.36 -10.15
N ASP A 21 -7.89 4.43 -9.48
CA ASP A 21 -6.88 5.37 -9.99
C ASP A 21 -5.45 4.93 -9.67
N VAL A 22 -5.25 4.30 -8.51
CA VAL A 22 -3.92 3.99 -7.96
C VAL A 22 -3.83 2.54 -7.51
N LEU A 23 -2.76 1.86 -7.92
CA LEU A 23 -2.35 0.56 -7.40
C LEU A 23 -1.00 0.71 -6.67
N ILE A 24 -0.99 0.32 -5.39
CA ILE A 24 0.20 0.38 -4.55
C ILE A 24 0.69 -1.04 -4.30
N LYS A 25 1.92 -1.34 -4.72
CA LYS A 25 2.60 -2.59 -4.40
C LYS A 25 3.42 -2.39 -3.14
N VAL A 26 3.12 -3.18 -2.12
CA VAL A 26 3.76 -3.11 -0.81
C VAL A 26 4.49 -4.40 -0.51
N LYS A 27 5.64 -4.31 0.15
CA LYS A 27 6.37 -5.46 0.67
C LYS A 27 6.42 -5.32 2.19
N ILE A 28 5.81 -6.28 2.87
CA ILE A 28 5.64 -6.24 4.31
C ILE A 28 6.17 -7.54 4.90
N GLU A 29 7.00 -7.44 5.92
CA GLU A 29 7.61 -8.60 6.58
C GLU A 29 6.78 -9.06 7.79
N LYS A 30 6.06 -8.14 8.44
CA LYS A 30 5.28 -8.44 9.65
C LYS A 30 3.81 -8.10 9.48
N ARG A 31 2.94 -8.93 10.05
CA ARG A 31 1.49 -8.75 9.98
C ARG A 31 1.01 -7.41 10.58
N ASP A 32 1.64 -6.96 11.66
CA ASP A 32 1.26 -5.70 12.32
C ASP A 32 1.49 -4.48 11.43
N GLU A 33 2.58 -4.48 10.65
CA GLU A 33 2.90 -3.40 9.70
C GLU A 33 1.84 -3.28 8.59
N LEU A 34 1.26 -4.40 8.15
CA LEU A 34 0.16 -4.39 7.17
C LEU A 34 -1.08 -3.71 7.75
N LYS A 35 -1.41 -4.02 9.00
CA LYS A 35 -2.55 -3.41 9.69
C LYS A 35 -2.36 -1.90 9.84
N ASP A 36 -1.18 -1.47 10.26
CA ASP A 36 -0.86 -0.05 10.42
C ASP A 36 -0.91 0.68 9.07
N LEU A 37 -0.39 0.08 8.01
CA LEU A 37 -0.44 0.66 6.67
C LEU A 37 -1.88 0.82 6.16
N ILE A 38 -2.71 -0.21 6.27
CA ILE A 38 -4.11 -0.15 5.85
C ILE A 38 -4.86 0.93 6.64
N ASN A 39 -4.64 1.01 7.94
CA ASN A 39 -5.26 2.04 8.79
C ASN A 39 -4.82 3.45 8.38
N LYS A 40 -3.53 3.65 8.09
CA LYS A 40 -3.00 4.94 7.64
C LYS A 40 -3.56 5.37 6.29
N ILE A 41 -3.73 4.44 5.35
CA ILE A 41 -4.36 4.72 4.06
C ILE A 41 -5.84 5.06 4.27
N ARG A 42 -6.56 4.28 5.10
CA ARG A 42 -7.97 4.54 5.43
C ARG A 42 -8.21 5.89 6.10
N SER A 43 -7.25 6.41 6.86
CA SER A 43 -7.37 7.71 7.53
C SER A 43 -7.06 8.91 6.63
N MET A 44 -6.75 8.71 5.35
CA MET A 44 -6.53 9.82 4.42
C MET A 44 -7.87 10.31 3.87
N ASP A 45 -8.18 11.60 4.07
CA ASP A 45 -9.47 12.20 3.72
C ASP A 45 -9.86 12.07 2.23
N ASN A 46 -8.87 11.93 1.35
CA ASN A 46 -9.08 11.90 -0.10
C ASN A 46 -9.21 10.49 -0.69
N ILE A 47 -9.29 9.45 0.15
CA ILE A 47 -9.41 8.07 -0.32
C ILE A 47 -10.86 7.60 -0.26
N LEU A 48 -11.46 7.46 -1.44
CA LEU A 48 -12.87 7.06 -1.60
C LEU A 48 -13.08 5.55 -1.36
N GLU A 49 -12.19 4.71 -1.91
CA GLU A 49 -12.30 3.26 -1.82
C GLU A 49 -10.91 2.62 -1.69
N ILE A 50 -10.81 1.59 -0.85
CA ILE A 50 -9.58 0.80 -0.68
C ILE A 50 -9.94 -0.67 -0.83
N THR A 51 -9.26 -1.34 -1.75
CA THR A 51 -9.26 -2.79 -1.85
C THR A 51 -7.85 -3.32 -1.63
N SER A 52 -7.71 -4.30 -0.74
CA SER A 52 -6.42 -4.92 -0.41
C SER A 52 -6.35 -6.34 -0.96
N HIS A 53 -5.21 -6.72 -1.53
CA HIS A 53 -4.94 -8.07 -2.03
C HIS A 53 -3.63 -8.56 -1.43
N ILE A 54 -3.63 -9.80 -0.93
CA ILE A 54 -2.43 -10.45 -0.38
C ILE A 54 -1.97 -11.50 -1.39
N THR A 55 -0.76 -11.34 -1.92
CA THR A 55 -0.13 -12.34 -2.78
C THR A 55 0.46 -13.46 -1.91
N LEU A 56 -0.17 -14.64 -1.93
CA LEU A 56 0.32 -15.81 -1.18
C LEU A 56 1.49 -16.50 -1.88
N SER A 57 1.41 -16.63 -3.20
CA SER A 57 2.44 -17.26 -4.03
C SER A 57 2.67 -16.41 -5.28
N ARG A 58 3.93 -16.25 -5.67
CA ARG A 58 4.32 -15.55 -6.90
C ARG A 58 4.76 -16.58 -7.94
N TYR A 59 4.01 -16.66 -9.03
CA TYR A 59 4.37 -17.44 -10.20
C TYR A 59 5.02 -16.52 -11.25
N LYS A 60 5.95 -17.08 -12.04
CA LYS A 60 6.59 -16.40 -13.16
C LYS A 60 5.91 -16.79 -14.46
#